data_AF-A0A7J5EEX9-F1
#
_entry.id   AF-A0A7J5EEX9-F1
#
_cell.length_a   1.000
_cell.length_b   1.000
_cell.length_c   1.000
_cell.angle_alpha   90.00
_cell.angle_beta   90.00
_cell.angle_gamma   90.00
#
_symmetry.space_group_name_H-M   'P 1'
#
loop_
_entity.id
_entity.type
_entity.pdbx_description
1 polymer ?
#
loop_
_entity_poly.entity_id
_entity_poly.type
_entity_poly.pdbx_seq_one_letter_code
_entity_poly.pdbx_strand_id
1 'polypeptide(L)'
;MRTLILIAALFSLSNSTYAKEKIKKQKQSNYLNYEECVTKFGVDDTSIAIINVYFDKRHNAGTGQMSFLPITLALTAITPPIGIGLTMVSSPMFVKGLIVRNRYSHKNMIKALNNYHNEKMLSDNVRRKVTNYMLDEQEDKQLDQQEDYITTLRSAE
;
A
#
# COMPACT_ATOMS: atom_id res chain seq x y z
N MET A 1 22.09 32.86 21.11
CA MET A 1 22.55 31.59 21.72
C MET A 1 21.43 30.56 21.89
N ARG A 2 20.24 30.91 22.39
CA ARG A 2 19.11 29.95 22.53
C ARG A 2 18.68 29.27 21.21
N THR A 3 18.77 29.96 20.06
CA THR A 3 18.43 29.41 18.74
C THR A 3 19.48 28.43 18.18
N LEU A 4 20.76 28.62 18.49
CA LEU A 4 21.84 27.71 18.07
C LEU A 4 21.81 26.38 18.81
N ILE A 5 21.38 26.39 20.08
CA ILE A 5 21.22 25.18 20.91
C ILE A 5 20.09 24.28 20.35
N LEU A 6 19.00 24.88 19.86
CA LEU A 6 17.89 24.14 19.24
C LEU A 6 18.29 23.46 17.92
N ILE A 7 19.11 24.13 17.10
CA ILE A 7 19.60 23.56 15.83
C ILE A 7 20.56 22.39 16.09
N ALA A 8 21.45 22.51 17.07
CA ALA A 8 22.37 21.44 17.46
C ALA A 8 21.64 20.22 18.06
N ALA A 9 20.57 20.44 18.82
CA ALA A 9 19.72 19.38 19.36
C ALA A 9 18.98 18.62 18.23
N LEU A 10 18.45 19.34 17.23
CA LEU A 10 17.79 18.73 16.07
C LEU A 10 18.76 17.91 15.20
N PHE A 11 20.00 18.37 15.03
CA PHE A 11 21.03 17.65 14.27
C PHE A 11 21.51 16.37 14.98
N SER A 12 21.54 16.39 16.32
CA SER A 12 21.97 15.24 17.12
C SER A 12 20.94 14.10 17.14
N LEU A 13 19.64 14.40 17.04
CA LEU A 13 18.60 13.37 16.92
C LEU A 13 18.66 12.63 15.57
N SER A 14 19.02 13.32 14.47
CA SER A 14 19.12 12.70 13.15
C SER A 14 20.11 11.54 13.09
N ASN A 15 21.26 11.65 13.77
CA ASN A 15 22.31 10.61 13.77
C ASN A 15 21.87 9.29 14.44
N SER A 16 20.93 9.35 15.39
CA SER A 16 20.39 8.14 16.05
C SER A 16 19.45 7.31 15.15
N THR A 17 18.92 7.91 14.08
CA THR A 17 17.99 7.24 13.16
C THR A 17 18.71 6.40 12.10
N TYR A 18 19.92 6.81 11.68
CA TYR A 18 20.74 6.08 10.69
C TYR A 18 21.20 4.70 11.19
N ALA A 19 21.47 4.56 12.50
CA ALA A 19 21.83 3.27 13.09
C ALA A 19 20.64 2.27 13.13
N LYS A 20 19.41 2.76 13.33
CA LYS A 20 18.19 1.93 13.22
C LYS A 20 17.88 1.56 11.77
N GLU A 21 18.28 2.38 10.80
CA GLU A 21 18.06 2.14 9.38
C GLU A 21 18.83 0.92 8.85
N LYS A 22 20.10 0.72 9.27
CA LYS A 22 20.89 -0.46 8.89
C LYS A 22 20.30 -1.78 9.40
N ILE A 23 19.80 -1.80 10.64
CA ILE A 23 19.12 -2.98 11.23
C ILE A 23 17.77 -3.24 10.54
N LYS A 24 17.07 -2.18 10.12
CA LYS A 24 15.80 -2.30 9.38
C LYS A 24 16.00 -2.81 7.95
N LYS A 25 17.05 -2.36 7.25
CA LYS A 25 17.42 -2.81 5.90
C LYS A 25 17.78 -4.30 5.86
N GLN A 26 18.49 -4.80 6.87
CA GLN A 26 18.81 -6.23 6.98
C GLN A 26 17.59 -7.12 7.28
N LYS A 27 16.52 -6.57 7.89
CA LYS A 27 15.24 -7.27 8.11
C LYS A 27 14.27 -7.13 6.93
N GLN A 28 14.51 -6.15 6.05
CA GLN A 28 13.69 -5.83 4.89
C GLN A 28 14.07 -6.65 3.63
N SER A 29 15.25 -7.28 3.60
CA SER A 29 15.65 -8.19 2.52
C SER A 29 14.87 -9.51 2.47
N ASN A 30 13.99 -9.79 3.45
CA ASN A 30 13.05 -10.92 3.44
C ASN A 30 11.63 -10.50 3.01
N TYR A 31 11.45 -9.27 2.55
CA TYR A 31 10.21 -8.84 1.92
C TYR A 31 10.29 -9.21 0.43
N LEU A 32 9.62 -10.31 0.05
CA LEU A 32 9.47 -10.64 -1.36
C LEU A 32 8.84 -9.45 -2.08
N ASN A 33 9.48 -9.03 -3.16
CA ASN A 33 8.90 -8.01 -4.05
C ASN A 33 7.70 -8.63 -4.81
N TYR A 34 6.86 -7.78 -5.41
CA TYR A 34 5.71 -8.23 -6.20
C TYR A 34 6.10 -9.34 -7.21
N GLU A 35 7.13 -9.08 -8.02
CA GLU A 35 7.67 -10.02 -9.01
C GLU A 35 8.09 -11.36 -8.39
N GLU A 36 8.74 -11.33 -7.24
CA GLU A 36 9.17 -12.54 -6.55
C GLU A 36 7.98 -13.30 -5.97
N CYS A 37 6.93 -12.61 -5.52
CA CYS A 37 5.68 -13.22 -5.07
C CYS A 37 4.94 -13.89 -6.22
N VAL A 38 4.82 -13.22 -7.36
CA VAL A 38 4.19 -13.78 -8.56
C VAL A 38 4.98 -14.99 -9.06
N THR A 39 6.31 -14.87 -9.15
CA THR A 39 7.16 -15.99 -9.60
C THR A 39 7.06 -17.20 -8.67
N LYS A 40 6.95 -16.98 -7.36
CA LYS A 40 6.97 -18.06 -6.37
C LYS A 40 5.60 -18.69 -6.12
N PHE A 41 4.53 -17.90 -6.20
CA PHE A 41 3.19 -18.32 -5.79
C PHE A 41 2.09 -18.07 -6.83
N GLY A 42 2.39 -17.37 -7.93
CA GLY A 42 1.49 -17.08 -9.05
C GLY A 42 1.29 -18.26 -9.99
N VAL A 43 0.77 -19.38 -9.49
CA VAL A 43 0.51 -20.59 -10.27
C VAL A 43 -0.75 -20.47 -11.13
N ASP A 44 -1.74 -19.70 -10.70
CA ASP A 44 -3.00 -19.48 -11.41
C ASP A 44 -3.49 -18.04 -11.29
N ASP A 45 -4.48 -17.67 -12.11
CA ASP A 45 -5.07 -16.32 -12.13
C ASP A 45 -5.61 -15.92 -10.75
N THR A 46 -6.11 -16.89 -9.98
CA THR A 46 -6.65 -16.65 -8.65
C THR A 46 -5.53 -16.29 -7.67
N SER A 47 -4.39 -16.98 -7.69
CA SER A 47 -3.28 -16.69 -6.80
C SER A 47 -2.59 -15.38 -7.17
N ILE A 48 -2.51 -15.05 -8.46
CA ILE A 48 -2.09 -13.72 -8.94
C ILE A 48 -3.07 -12.64 -8.45
N ALA A 49 -4.38 -12.86 -8.55
CA ALA A 49 -5.38 -11.92 -8.06
C ALA A 49 -5.31 -11.75 -6.52
N ILE A 50 -5.01 -12.81 -5.75
CA ILE A 50 -4.73 -12.70 -4.32
C ILE A 50 -3.52 -11.79 -4.09
N ILE A 51 -2.42 -12.00 -4.81
CA ILE A 51 -1.21 -11.17 -4.69
C ILE A 51 -1.55 -9.71 -5.01
N ASN A 52 -2.23 -9.45 -6.12
CA ASN A 52 -2.64 -8.11 -6.55
C ASN A 52 -3.49 -7.41 -5.48
N VAL A 53 -4.53 -8.06 -4.95
CA VAL A 53 -5.40 -7.49 -3.92
C VAL A 53 -4.61 -7.11 -2.66
N TYR A 54 -3.64 -7.93 -2.25
CA TYR A 54 -2.83 -7.65 -1.07
C TYR A 54 -1.82 -6.52 -1.31
N PHE A 55 -1.17 -6.48 -2.47
CA PHE A 55 -0.23 -5.42 -2.82
C PHE A 55 -0.94 -4.09 -3.05
N ASP A 56 -2.05 -4.07 -3.77
CA ASP A 56 -2.85 -2.85 -4.01
C ASP A 56 -3.35 -2.25 -2.70
N LYS A 57 -4.02 -3.05 -1.86
CA LYS A 57 -4.55 -2.53 -0.59
C LYS A 57 -3.46 -2.05 0.35
N ARG A 58 -2.30 -2.69 0.32
CA ARG A 58 -1.14 -2.28 1.11
C ARG A 58 -0.53 -0.99 0.54
N HIS A 59 -0.41 -0.86 -0.77
CA HIS A 59 0.16 0.31 -1.42
C HIS A 59 -0.75 1.54 -1.23
N ASN A 60 -2.05 1.39 -1.50
CA ASN A 60 -3.05 2.43 -1.27
C ASN A 60 -3.14 2.87 0.22
N ALA A 61 -3.01 1.93 1.16
CA ALA A 61 -2.93 2.27 2.58
C ALA A 61 -1.59 2.90 2.98
N GLY A 62 -0.48 2.47 2.37
CA GLY A 62 0.88 2.86 2.73
C GLY A 62 1.30 4.23 2.19
N THR A 63 0.96 4.54 0.95
CA THR A 63 1.42 5.76 0.28
C THR A 63 0.42 6.91 0.46
N GLY A 64 -0.87 6.63 0.31
CA GLY A 64 -1.93 7.63 0.41
C GLY A 64 -2.36 7.89 1.85
N GLN A 65 -2.98 6.89 2.49
CA GLN A 65 -3.69 7.12 3.77
C GLN A 65 -2.76 7.41 4.96
N MET A 66 -1.54 6.86 4.96
CA MET A 66 -0.57 7.08 6.04
C MET A 66 0.26 8.36 5.92
N SER A 67 0.33 8.99 4.75
CA SER A 67 1.16 10.18 4.56
C SER A 67 0.50 11.46 5.05
N PHE A 68 -0.84 11.50 5.10
CA PHE A 68 -1.59 12.69 5.53
C PHE A 68 -1.25 13.17 6.94
N LEU A 69 -1.21 12.28 7.93
CA LEU A 69 -0.99 12.68 9.33
C LEU A 69 0.36 13.37 9.58
N PRO A 70 1.52 12.83 9.16
CA PRO A 70 2.78 13.54 9.34
C PRO A 70 2.83 14.88 8.58
N ILE A 71 2.17 14.99 7.41
CA ILE A 71 2.04 16.25 6.67
C ILE A 71 1.23 17.27 7.46
N THR A 72 0.07 16.88 8.02
CA THR A 72 -0.78 17.79 8.79
C THR A 72 -0.17 18.20 10.12
N LEU A 73 0.62 17.32 10.75
CA LEU A 73 1.42 17.65 11.94
C LEU A 73 2.47 18.73 11.64
N ALA A 74 3.17 18.61 10.51
CA ALA A 74 4.12 19.64 10.07
C ALA A 74 3.42 20.98 9.79
N LEU A 75 2.24 20.94 9.17
CA LEU A 75 1.41 22.13 8.95
C LEU A 75 0.92 22.77 10.26
N THR A 76 0.61 21.96 11.27
CA THR A 76 0.20 22.48 12.60
C THR A 76 1.32 23.27 13.27
N ALA A 77 2.58 22.88 13.06
CA ALA A 77 3.72 23.60 13.61
C ALA A 77 3.93 24.99 12.97
N ILE A 78 3.47 25.20 11.73
CA ILE A 78 3.59 26.46 10.99
C ILE A 78 2.32 27.31 11.17
N THR A 79 1.16 26.69 10.96
CA THR A 79 -0.17 27.32 10.99
C THR A 79 -1.11 26.50 11.89
N PRO A 80 -1.10 26.74 13.22
CA PRO A 80 -1.82 25.94 14.19
C PRO A 80 -3.34 25.81 13.94
N PRO A 81 -4.09 26.89 13.61
CA PRO A 81 -5.55 26.80 13.44
C PRO A 81 -5.96 25.86 12.30
N ILE A 82 -5.25 25.92 11.17
CA ILE A 82 -5.52 25.09 9.98
C ILE A 82 -5.04 23.65 10.23
N GLY A 83 -3.85 23.51 10.83
CA GLY A 83 -3.25 22.21 11.07
C GLY A 83 -4.01 21.36 12.08
N ILE A 84 -4.60 21.95 13.13
CA ILE A 84 -5.42 21.22 14.10
C ILE A 84 -6.64 20.59 13.42
N GLY A 85 -7.35 21.36 12.59
CA GLY A 85 -8.52 20.86 11.85
C GLY A 85 -8.15 19.73 10.89
N LEU A 86 -7.06 19.90 10.13
CA LEU A 86 -6.58 18.86 9.22
C LEU A 86 -6.11 17.59 9.95
N THR A 87 -5.49 17.75 11.12
CA THR A 87 -5.02 16.62 11.94
C THR A 87 -6.18 15.80 12.49
N MET A 88 -7.29 16.45 12.84
CA MET A 88 -8.51 15.77 13.29
C MET A 88 -9.10 14.87 12.19
N VAL A 89 -9.02 15.29 10.93
CA VAL A 89 -9.50 14.52 9.78
C VAL A 89 -8.47 13.46 9.34
N SER A 90 -7.18 13.78 9.37
CA SER A 90 -6.11 12.87 8.93
C SER A 90 -5.84 11.73 9.93
N SER A 91 -6.11 11.95 11.22
CA SER A 91 -5.95 10.94 12.27
C SER A 91 -6.72 9.63 12.03
N PRO A 92 -8.05 9.63 11.85
CA PRO A 92 -8.77 8.39 11.58
C PRO A 92 -8.35 7.73 10.26
N MET A 93 -7.99 8.53 9.25
CA MET A 93 -7.49 8.01 7.96
C MET A 93 -6.15 7.29 8.11
N PHE A 94 -5.25 7.84 8.92
CA PHE A 94 -3.96 7.23 9.24
C PHE A 94 -4.12 5.93 10.03
N VAL A 95 -4.97 5.92 11.06
CA VAL A 95 -5.27 4.72 11.85
C VAL A 95 -5.88 3.63 10.96
N LYS A 96 -6.83 3.99 10.08
CA LYS A 96 -7.38 3.08 9.07
C LYS A 96 -6.28 2.52 8.17
N GLY A 97 -5.37 3.37 7.69
CA GLY A 97 -4.21 2.97 6.93
C GLY A 97 -3.37 1.92 7.68
N LEU A 98 -3.08 2.15 8.97
CA LEU A 98 -2.28 1.23 9.81
C LEU A 98 -2.94 -0.14 9.93
N ILE A 99 -4.26 -0.15 10.18
CA ILE A 99 -5.04 -1.39 10.27
C ILE A 99 -5.00 -2.13 8.93
N VAL A 100 -5.21 -1.44 7.81
CA VAL A 100 -5.18 -2.04 6.47
C VAL A 100 -3.80 -2.61 6.17
N ARG A 101 -2.71 -1.86 6.40
CA ARG A 101 -1.35 -2.34 6.18
C ARG A 101 -1.01 -3.58 7.00
N ASN A 102 -1.49 -3.66 8.24
CA ASN A 102 -1.26 -4.84 9.07
C ASN A 102 -2.09 -6.03 8.59
N ARG A 103 -3.37 -5.81 8.24
CA ARG A 103 -4.27 -6.84 7.72
C ARG A 103 -3.78 -7.41 6.40
N TYR A 104 -3.33 -6.56 5.47
CA TYR A 104 -2.75 -6.93 4.17
C TYR A 104 -1.22 -7.01 4.23
N SER A 105 -0.70 -7.43 5.39
CA SER A 105 0.74 -7.67 5.52
C SER A 105 1.16 -8.89 4.70
N HIS A 106 2.44 -8.94 4.34
CA HIS A 106 3.02 -10.01 3.54
C HIS A 106 2.87 -11.39 4.21
N LYS A 107 2.90 -11.44 5.55
CA LYS A 107 2.65 -12.67 6.32
C LYS A 107 1.23 -13.21 6.10
N ASN A 108 0.24 -12.32 6.12
CA ASN A 108 -1.15 -12.69 5.91
C ASN A 108 -1.42 -13.06 4.45
N MET A 109 -0.69 -12.45 3.51
CA MET A 109 -0.71 -12.83 2.11
C MET A 109 -0.21 -14.26 1.93
N ILE A 110 1.01 -14.56 2.39
CA ILE A 110 1.58 -15.92 2.30
C ILE A 110 0.66 -16.94 2.98
N LYS A 111 0.08 -16.61 4.14
CA LYS A 111 -0.90 -17.49 4.80
C LYS A 111 -2.14 -17.74 3.91
N ALA A 112 -2.67 -16.70 3.28
CA ALA A 112 -3.82 -16.84 2.39
C ALA A 112 -3.49 -17.67 1.14
N LEU A 113 -2.31 -17.47 0.54
CA LEU A 113 -1.85 -18.26 -0.60
C LEU A 113 -1.58 -19.72 -0.23
N ASN A 114 -0.98 -19.99 0.93
CA ASN A 114 -0.79 -21.36 1.40
C ASN A 114 -2.13 -22.06 1.66
N ASN A 115 -3.08 -21.38 2.30
CA ASN A 115 -4.42 -21.93 2.52
C ASN A 115 -5.14 -22.20 1.18
N TYR A 116 -5.00 -21.29 0.22
CA TYR A 116 -5.54 -21.50 -1.13
C TYR A 116 -4.89 -22.71 -1.82
N HIS A 117 -3.57 -22.84 -1.76
CA HIS A 117 -2.87 -23.94 -2.43
C HIS A 117 -3.17 -25.30 -1.79
N ASN A 118 -3.27 -25.35 -0.45
CA ASN A 118 -3.47 -26.60 0.29
C ASN A 118 -4.94 -27.05 0.35
N GLU A 119 -5.86 -26.10 0.60
CA GLU A 119 -7.27 -26.41 0.90
C GLU A 119 -8.21 -25.95 -0.22
N LYS A 120 -7.71 -25.21 -1.22
CA LYS A 120 -8.54 -24.45 -2.19
C LYS A 120 -9.57 -23.53 -1.53
N MET A 121 -9.32 -23.15 -0.27
CA MET A 121 -10.21 -22.30 0.51
C MET A 121 -9.59 -20.93 0.76
N LEU A 122 -10.28 -19.89 0.29
CA LEU A 122 -10.08 -18.53 0.78
C LEU A 122 -11.14 -18.20 1.82
N SER A 123 -10.74 -17.43 2.84
CA SER A 123 -11.69 -16.78 3.75
C SER A 123 -12.68 -15.92 2.96
N ASP A 124 -13.95 -15.91 3.35
CA ASP A 124 -15.03 -15.25 2.59
C ASP A 124 -14.74 -13.78 2.28
N ASN A 125 -14.13 -13.07 3.22
CA ASN A 125 -13.74 -11.66 3.04
C ASN A 125 -12.67 -11.47 1.97
N VAL A 126 -11.72 -12.40 1.85
CA VAL A 126 -10.67 -12.34 0.81
C VAL A 126 -11.26 -12.80 -0.51
N ARG A 127 -12.03 -13.91 -0.50
CA ARG A 127 -12.72 -14.44 -1.69
C ARG A 127 -13.53 -13.36 -2.39
N ARG A 128 -14.42 -12.66 -1.67
CA ARG A 128 -15.24 -11.59 -2.24
C ARG A 128 -14.41 -10.47 -2.87
N LYS A 129 -13.28 -10.11 -2.25
CA LYS A 129 -12.40 -9.06 -2.78
C LYS A 129 -11.65 -9.51 -4.03
N VAL A 130 -11.21 -10.76 -4.07
CA VAL A 130 -10.54 -11.36 -5.23
C VAL A 130 -11.51 -11.49 -6.38
N THR A 131 -12.73 -12.02 -6.13
CA THR A 131 -13.77 -12.10 -7.16
C THR A 131 -14.12 -10.74 -7.74
N ASN A 132 -14.35 -9.73 -6.90
CA ASN A 132 -14.62 -8.38 -7.40
C ASN A 132 -13.44 -7.83 -8.19
N TYR A 133 -12.21 -8.02 -7.72
CA TYR A 133 -11.03 -7.57 -8.45
C TYR A 133 -10.91 -8.21 -9.84
N MET A 134 -11.19 -9.51 -9.96
CA MET A 134 -11.19 -10.21 -11.24
C MET A 134 -12.32 -9.75 -12.17
N LEU A 135 -13.48 -9.38 -11.62
CA LEU A 135 -14.59 -8.82 -12.40
C LEU A 135 -14.25 -7.43 -12.91
N ASP A 136 -13.73 -6.55 -12.05
CA ASP A 136 -13.29 -5.20 -12.43
C ASP A 136 -12.21 -5.28 -13.52
N GLU A 137 -11.22 -6.16 -13.38
CA GLU A 137 -10.18 -6.38 -14.39
C GLU A 137 -10.72 -6.91 -15.73
N GLN A 138 -11.81 -7.68 -15.71
CA GLN A 138 -12.47 -8.16 -16.93
C GLN A 138 -13.31 -7.06 -17.61
N GLU A 139 -13.93 -6.17 -16.84
CA GLU A 139 -14.65 -5.02 -17.37
C GLU A 139 -13.68 -4.04 -18.04
N ASP A 140 -12.57 -3.71 -17.39
CA ASP A 140 -11.54 -2.81 -17.94
C ASP A 140 -10.99 -3.34 -19.27
N LYS A 141 -10.67 -4.64 -19.35
CA LYS A 141 -10.18 -5.27 -20.60
C LYS A 141 -11.21 -5.19 -21.73
N GLN A 142 -12.50 -5.28 -21.44
CA GLN A 142 -13.54 -5.18 -22.47
C GLN A 142 -13.69 -3.74 -22.98
N LEU A 143 -13.54 -2.75 -22.09
CA LEU A 143 -13.58 -1.33 -22.46
C LEU A 143 -12.39 -0.95 -23.35
N ASP A 144 -11.18 -1.38 -23.00
CA ASP A 144 -9.97 -1.14 -23.80
C ASP A 144 -10.11 -1.75 -25.21
N GLN A 145 -10.60 -2.99 -25.30
CA GLN A 145 -10.84 -3.65 -26.59
C GLN A 145 -11.88 -2.92 -27.45
N GLN A 146 -12.90 -2.35 -26.81
CA GLN A 146 -13.92 -1.57 -27.49
C GLN A 146 -13.38 -0.22 -27.97
N GLU A 147 -12.52 0.44 -27.19
CA GLU A 147 -11.89 1.70 -27.55
C GLU A 147 -10.89 1.54 -28.70
N ASP A 148 -10.09 0.47 -28.69
CA ASP A 148 -9.19 0.11 -29.80
C ASP A 148 -9.97 -0.13 -31.09
N TYR A 149 -11.11 -0.85 -31.02
CA TYR A 149 -11.96 -1.09 -32.18
C TYR A 149 -12.51 0.22 -32.77
N ILE A 150 -13.02 1.12 -31.92
CA ILE A 150 -13.52 2.43 -32.35
C ILE A 150 -12.41 3.29 -32.97
N THR A 151 -11.22 3.25 -32.39
CA THR A 151 -10.05 4.01 -32.88
C THR A 151 -9.56 3.47 -34.24
N THR A 152 -9.61 2.15 -34.42
CA THR A 152 -9.25 1.50 -35.69
C THR A 152 -10.26 1.87 -36.78
N LEU A 153 -11.56 1.92 -36.48
CA LEU A 153 -12.58 2.35 -37.43
C LEU A 153 -12.41 3.83 -37.83
N ARG A 154 -12.14 4.71 -36.86
CA ARG A 154 -11.94 6.15 -37.13
C ARG A 154 -10.70 6.44 -37.97
N SER A 155 -9.67 5.60 -37.89
CA SER A 155 -8.43 5.78 -38.68
C SER A 155 -8.51 5.17 -40.09
N ALA A 156 -9.60 4.46 -40.41
CA ALA A 156 -9.86 3.88 -41.72
C ALA A 156 -10.80 4.74 -42.60
N GLU A 157 -11.38 5.81 -42.05
CA GLU A 157 -12.13 6.87 -42.77
C GLU A 157 -11.21 8.02 -43.19
#